data_AF-A0A7C1UHA2-F1
#
_entry.id   AF-A0A7C1UHA2-F1
#
_cell.length_a   1.000
_cell.length_b   1.000
_cell.length_c   1.000
_cell.angle_alpha   90.00
_cell.angle_beta   90.00
_cell.angle_gamma   90.00
#
_symmetry.space_group_name_H-M   'P 1'
#
loop_
_entity.id
_entity.type
_entity.pdbx_description
1 polymer ?
#
loop_
_entity_poly.entity_id
_entity_poly.type
_entity_poly.pdbx_seq_one_letter_code
_entity_poly.pdbx_strand_id
1 'polypeptide(L)' 'MVDSDRSLISRRRRAQLLARTSPIVVPLGAALLALLIGAVTLFALGVSPIEGYRAMFSGAFGSRDALARTA' A
#
# COMPACT_ATOMS: atom_id res chain seq x y z
N MET A 1 -10.83 40.06 26.59
CA MET A 1 -9.79 39.08 26.24
C MET A 1 -10.28 37.66 26.61
N VAL A 2 -11.33 37.16 25.94
CA VAL A 2 -11.98 35.86 26.26
C VAL A 2 -12.37 35.09 24.97
N ASP A 3 -11.94 35.56 23.79
CA ASP A 3 -12.44 35.03 22.50
C ASP A 3 -11.47 34.05 21.81
N SER A 4 -10.19 34.06 22.18
CA SER A 4 -9.15 33.24 21.55
C SER A 4 -9.31 31.72 21.81
N ASP A 5 -9.88 31.32 22.95
CA ASP A 5 -10.03 29.91 23.35
C ASP A 5 -11.07 29.15 22.50
N ARG A 6 -12.10 29.84 21.99
CA ARG A 6 -13.17 29.19 21.20
C ARG A 6 -12.69 28.77 19.81
N SER A 7 -11.68 29.44 19.27
CA SER A 7 -11.12 29.18 17.93
C SER A 7 -10.26 27.91 17.85
N LEU A 8 -9.70 27.45 18.98
CA LEU A 8 -8.84 26.26 19.04
C LEU A 8 -9.65 24.95 19.06
N ILE A 9 -10.89 25.01 19.57
CA ILE A 9 -11.78 23.85 19.71
C ILE A 9 -12.34 23.39 18.35
N SER A 10 -12.60 24.32 17.43
CA SER A 10 -13.19 24.02 16.11
C SER A 10 -12.21 23.40 15.11
N ARG A 11 -10.90 23.65 15.25
CA ARG A 11 -9.86 23.08 14.37
C ARG A 11 -9.68 21.57 14.58
N ARG A 12 -9.81 21.07 15.81
CA ARG A 12 -9.62 19.64 16.14
C ARG A 12 -10.73 18.74 15.59
N ARG A 13 -11.99 19.19 15.58
CA ARG A 13 -13.13 18.39 15.06
C ARG A 13 -13.07 18.15 13.55
N ARG A 14 -12.60 19.14 12.76
CA ARG A 14 -12.44 18.98 11.31
C ARG A 14 -11.33 17.98 10.96
N ALA A 15 -10.23 17.98 11.72
CA ALA A 15 -9.18 16.97 11.58
C ALA A 15 -9.68 15.56 11.94
N GLN A 16 -10.57 15.43 12.92
CA GLN A 16 -11.18 14.15 13.30
C GLN A 16 -12.24 13.64 12.31
N LEU A 17 -12.95 14.54 11.61
CA LEU A 17 -13.88 14.15 10.55
C LEU A 17 -13.15 13.65 9.29
N LEU A 18 -11.98 14.23 8.98
CA LEU A 18 -11.08 13.73 7.93
C LEU A 18 -10.37 12.42 8.33
N ALA A 19 -10.31 12.10 9.62
CA ALA A 19 -9.69 10.87 10.14
C ALA A 19 -10.55 9.61 9.96
N ARG A 20 -11.66 9.70 9.19
CA ARG A 20 -12.60 8.59 8.95
C ARG A 20 -12.59 8.11 7.49
N THR A 21 -11.47 8.24 6.79
CA THR A 21 -11.12 7.30 5.72
C THR A 21 -10.74 5.99 6.38
N SER A 22 -11.35 4.88 5.93
CA SER A 22 -10.96 3.55 6.41
C SER A 22 -9.45 3.38 6.20
N PRO A 23 -8.65 3.21 7.27
CA PRO A 23 -7.19 3.30 7.21
C PRO A 23 -6.56 2.25 6.28
N ILE A 24 -7.33 1.22 5.90
CA ILE A 24 -6.88 0.12 5.04
C ILE A 24 -7.28 0.28 3.57
N VAL A 25 -8.34 1.04 3.26
CA VAL A 25 -8.89 1.11 1.90
C VAL A 25 -7.93 1.83 0.96
N VAL A 26 -7.31 2.92 1.45
CA VAL A 26 -6.32 3.69 0.70
C VAL A 26 -5.08 2.85 0.37
N PRO A 27 -4.37 2.23 1.34
CA PRO A 27 -3.18 1.42 1.02
C PRO A 27 -3.52 0.18 0.20
N LEU A 28 -4.67 -0.46 0.41
CA LEU A 28 -5.09 -1.61 -0.39
C LEU A 28 -5.36 -1.23 -1.85
N GLY A 29 -6.06 -0.11 -2.08
CA GLY A 29 -6.27 0.44 -3.42
C GLY A 29 -4.95 0.80 -4.11
N ALA A 30 -4.01 1.41 -3.38
CA ALA A 30 -2.68 1.72 -3.90
C ALA A 30 -1.89 0.46 -4.29
N ALA A 31 -1.93 -0.59 -3.47
CA ALA A 31 -1.27 -1.87 -3.76
C ALA A 31 -1.85 -2.56 -5.01
N LEU A 32 -3.19 -2.57 -5.15
CA LEU A 32 -3.85 -3.14 -6.33
C LEU A 32 -3.52 -2.36 -7.61
N LEU A 33 -3.49 -1.03 -7.54
CA LEU A 33 -3.09 -0.18 -8.66
C LEU A 33 -1.62 -0.40 -9.03
N ALA A 34 -0.74 -0.50 -8.04
CA ALA A 34 0.68 -0.79 -8.29
C ALA A 34 0.87 -2.15 -8.96
N LEU A 35 0.14 -3.18 -8.53
CA LEU A 35 0.08 -4.46 -9.23
C LEU A 35 -0.39 -4.25 -10.68
N LEU A 36 -1.58 -3.68 -10.91
CA LEU A 36 -2.09 -3.46 -12.27
C LEU A 36 -1.09 -2.75 -13.20
N ILE A 37 -0.43 -1.69 -12.72
CA ILE A 37 0.61 -0.99 -13.47
C ILE A 37 1.78 -1.94 -13.80
N GLY A 38 2.29 -2.68 -12.82
CA GLY A 38 3.33 -3.68 -13.03
C GLY A 38 2.92 -4.77 -14.03
N ALA A 39 1.66 -5.22 -14.03
CA ALA A 39 1.15 -6.23 -14.96
C ALA A 39 1.15 -5.69 -16.39
N VAL A 40 0.72 -4.44 -16.57
CA VAL A 40 0.76 -3.77 -17.87
C VAL A 40 2.20 -3.64 -18.36
N THR A 41 3.15 -3.27 -17.49
CA THR A 41 4.57 -3.20 -17.85
C THR A 41 5.14 -4.56 -18.26
N LEU A 42 4.82 -5.62 -17.51
CA LEU A 42 5.25 -6.99 -17.86
C LEU A 42 4.67 -7.44 -19.21
N PHE A 43 3.38 -7.15 -19.44
CA PHE A 43 2.71 -7.45 -20.69
C PHE A 43 3.34 -6.69 -21.87
N ALA A 44 3.68 -5.41 -21.68
CA ALA A 44 4.36 -4.59 -22.69
C ALA A 44 5.76 -5.13 -23.05
N LEU A 45 6.43 -5.82 -22.12
CA LEU A 45 7.70 -6.50 -22.35
C LEU A 45 7.55 -7.89 -23.00
N GLY A 46 6.32 -8.33 -23.27
CA GLY A 46 6.04 -9.67 -23.82
C GLY A 46 6.17 -10.80 -22.81
N VAL A 47 6.30 -10.48 -21.52
CA VAL A 47 6.36 -11.45 -20.43
C VAL A 47 4.96 -11.68 -19.89
N SER A 48 4.60 -12.94 -19.60
CA SER A 48 3.31 -13.22 -18.97
C SER A 48 3.29 -12.61 -17.55
N PRO A 49 2.33 -11.73 -17.21
CA PRO A 49 2.33 -11.03 -15.92
C PRO A 49 2.32 -11.98 -14.72
N ILE A 50 1.60 -13.09 -14.85
CA ILE A 50 1.53 -14.15 -13.85
C ILE A 50 2.91 -14.74 -13.56
N GLU A 51 3.68 -15.05 -14.60
CA GLU A 51 5.01 -15.62 -14.43
C GLU A 51 6.00 -14.59 -13.87
N GLY A 52 5.90 -13.33 -14.31
CA GLY A 52 6.67 -12.22 -13.75
C GLY A 52 6.43 -12.04 -12.24
N TYR A 53 5.16 -12.08 -11.80
CA TYR A 53 4.86 -12.01 -10.36
C TYR A 53 5.32 -13.24 -9.59
N ARG A 54 5.19 -14.45 -10.15
CA ARG A 54 5.70 -15.67 -9.50
C ARG A 54 7.21 -15.61 -9.33
N ALA A 55 7.94 -15.19 -10.35
CA ALA A 55 9.38 -15.00 -10.31
C ALA A 55 9.77 -13.94 -9.26
N MET A 56 9.08 -12.80 -9.25
CA MET A 56 9.30 -11.72 -8.29
C MET A 56 9.03 -12.17 -6.85
N PHE A 57 7.98 -12.96 -6.62
CA PHE A 57 7.68 -13.53 -5.31
C PHE A 57 8.76 -14.52 -4.86
N SER A 58 9.18 -15.45 -5.74
CA SER A 58 10.28 -16.37 -5.41
C SER A 58 11.62 -15.66 -5.19
N GLY A 59 11.87 -14.56 -5.90
CA GLY A 59 13.08 -13.75 -5.75
C GLY A 59 13.08 -12.91 -4.46
N ALA A 60 11.94 -12.31 -4.11
CA ALA A 60 11.82 -11.46 -2.92
C ALA A 60 11.86 -12.23 -1.60
N PHE A 61 11.31 -13.45 -1.57
CA PHE A 61 11.28 -14.28 -0.36
C PHE A 61 12.41 -15.33 -0.30
N GLY A 62 13.16 -15.53 -1.39
CA GLY A 62 14.09 -16.64 -1.53
C GLY A 62 13.37 -18.00 -1.56
N SER A 63 14.03 -19.06 -2.01
CA SER A 63 13.43 -20.40 -1.98
C SER A 63 13.11 -20.79 -0.53
N ARG A 64 12.04 -21.58 -0.32
CA ARG A 64 11.78 -22.21 1.00
C ARG A 64 13.01 -22.98 1.50
N ASP A 65 13.82 -23.49 0.57
CA ASP A 65 15.08 -24.16 0.87
C ASP A 65 16.16 -23.23 1.44
N ALA A 66 16.19 -21.96 1.07
CA ALA A 66 17.11 -20.97 1.64
C ALA A 66 16.72 -20.61 3.09
N LEU A 67 15.42 -20.48 3.37
CA LEU A 67 14.91 -20.29 4.74
C LEU A 67 15.11 -21.53 5.62
N ALA A 68 15.04 -22.72 5.03
CA ALA A 68 15.29 -23.98 5.74
C ALA A 68 16.77 -24.23 6.05
N ARG A 69 17.71 -23.67 5.28
CA ARG A 69 19.16 -23.79 5.55
C ARG A 69 19.65 -22.88 6.68
N THR A 70 18.83 -21.96 7.17
CA THR A 70 19.16 -21.10 8.32
C THR A 70 18.55 -21.55 9.64
N ALA A 71 17.76 -22.64 9.64
CA ALA A 71 17.17 -23.23 10.84
C ALA A 71 18.02 -24.37 11.40
#